data_AF-W1F6W0-F1
#
_entry.id   AF-W1F6W0-F1
#
_cell.length_a   1.000
_cell.length_b   1.000
_cell.length_c   1.000
_cell.angle_alpha   90.00
_cell.angle_beta   90.00
_cell.angle_gamma   90.00
#
_symmetry.space_group_name_H-M   'P 1'
#
loop_
_entity.id
_entity.type
_entity.pdbx_description
1 polymer ?
#
loop_
_entity_poly.entity_id
_entity_poly.type
_entity_poly.pdbx_seq_one_letter_code
_entity_poly.pdbx_strand_id
1 'polypeptide(L)'
;MRAESERRKQLAKERSKEYKERMITVQHYKEFYVGARCEIVSVHHPVFAKNIGTIVKIVTIYDSGCVEAHEDKPIRYRINRRGTQVVDFDPTCVRTFYNIDQLKLLEDNKTGES
;
A
#
# COMPACT_ATOMS: atom_id res chain seq x y z
N MET A 1 21.87 -16.20 39.47
CA MET A 1 22.76 -16.44 38.31
C MET A 1 22.08 -17.14 37.13
N ARG A 2 21.32 -18.25 37.30
CA ARG A 2 20.63 -18.94 36.17
C ARG A 2 19.54 -18.12 35.45
N ALA A 3 18.65 -17.47 36.20
CA ALA A 3 17.54 -16.70 35.63
C ALA A 3 17.98 -15.53 34.71
N GLU A 4 19.09 -14.85 35.06
CA GLU A 4 19.64 -13.77 34.24
C GLU A 4 20.25 -14.30 32.93
N SER A 5 20.90 -15.46 32.97
CA SER A 5 21.42 -16.12 31.78
C SER A 5 20.31 -16.56 30.82
N GLU A 6 19.17 -17.02 31.35
CA GLU A 6 18.01 -17.42 30.54
C GLU A 6 17.36 -16.20 29.88
N ARG A 7 17.22 -15.10 30.62
CA ARG A 7 16.70 -13.82 30.10
C ARG A 7 17.56 -13.28 28.95
N ARG A 8 18.90 -13.36 29.07
CA ARG A 8 19.82 -12.96 27.97
C ARG A 8 19.66 -13.84 26.73
N LYS A 9 19.46 -15.15 26.90
CA LYS A 9 19.20 -16.08 25.78
C LYS A 9 17.85 -15.82 25.11
N GLN A 10 16.82 -15.49 25.88
CA GLN A 10 15.50 -15.08 25.36
C GLN A 10 15.60 -13.78 24.56
N LEU A 11 16.19 -12.73 25.12
CA LEU A 11 16.41 -11.46 24.43
C LEU A 11 17.20 -11.62 23.13
N ALA A 12 18.23 -12.48 23.12
CA ALA A 12 19.00 -12.76 21.90
C ALA A 12 18.15 -13.46 20.82
N LYS A 13 17.28 -14.41 21.21
CA LYS A 13 16.32 -15.05 20.30
C LYS A 13 15.27 -14.07 19.78
N GLU A 14 14.73 -13.22 20.65
CA GLU A 14 13.75 -12.18 20.29
C GLU A 14 14.35 -11.18 19.29
N ARG A 15 15.55 -10.67 19.55
CA ARG A 15 16.27 -9.78 18.61
C ARG A 15 16.54 -10.46 17.26
N SER A 16 16.87 -11.74 17.25
CA SER A 16 17.09 -12.49 16.00
C SER A 16 15.78 -12.67 15.22
N LYS A 17 14.67 -12.94 15.91
CA LYS A 17 13.33 -13.04 15.30
C LYS A 17 12.92 -11.69 14.72
N GLU A 18 13.03 -10.62 15.48
CA GLU A 18 12.74 -9.24 15.04
C GLU A 18 13.57 -8.86 13.80
N TYR A 19 14.87 -9.21 13.79
CA TYR A 19 15.73 -8.94 12.63
C TYR A 19 15.29 -9.69 11.37
N LYS A 20 14.93 -10.99 11.51
CA LYS A 20 14.41 -11.78 10.38
C LYS A 20 13.08 -11.23 9.88
N GLU A 21 12.18 -10.84 10.77
CA GLU A 21 10.91 -10.19 10.44
C GLU A 21 11.17 -8.89 9.66
N ARG A 22 12.07 -8.02 10.14
CA ARG A 22 12.48 -6.81 9.41
C ARG A 22 13.07 -7.12 8.03
N MET A 23 13.91 -8.15 7.90
CA MET A 23 14.46 -8.54 6.58
C MET A 23 13.38 -9.01 5.61
N ILE A 24 12.41 -9.81 6.10
CA ILE A 24 11.27 -10.26 5.30
C ILE A 24 10.42 -9.05 4.87
N THR A 25 10.14 -8.12 5.80
CA THR A 25 9.42 -6.87 5.54
C THR A 25 10.11 -6.04 4.46
N VAL A 26 11.42 -5.80 4.56
CA VAL A 26 12.20 -5.04 3.56
C VAL A 26 12.18 -5.73 2.20
N GLN A 27 12.28 -7.06 2.15
CA GLN A 27 12.23 -7.80 0.90
C GLN A 27 10.85 -7.73 0.24
N HIS A 28 9.77 -7.81 1.03
CA HIS A 28 8.40 -7.65 0.54
C HIS A 28 8.15 -6.25 -0.02
N TYR A 29 8.72 -5.21 0.59
CA TYR A 29 8.61 -3.84 0.09
C TYR A 29 9.28 -3.62 -1.26
N LYS A 30 10.31 -4.41 -1.63
CA LYS A 30 10.95 -4.33 -2.95
C LYS A 30 10.04 -4.75 -4.11
N GLU A 31 8.98 -5.50 -3.83
CA GLU A 31 8.01 -5.91 -4.87
C GLU A 31 7.15 -4.73 -5.33
N PHE A 32 6.97 -3.74 -4.47
CA PHE A 32 6.21 -2.53 -4.76
C PHE A 32 7.10 -1.49 -5.46
N TYR A 33 6.50 -0.76 -6.39
CA TYR A 33 7.17 0.30 -7.14
C TYR A 33 6.17 1.42 -7.46
N VAL A 34 6.68 2.62 -7.74
CA VAL A 34 5.83 3.75 -8.15
C VAL A 34 5.13 3.43 -9.48
N GLY A 35 3.82 3.59 -9.52
CA GLY A 35 2.96 3.23 -10.63
C GLY A 35 2.33 1.83 -10.52
N ALA A 36 2.76 1.02 -9.54
CA ALA A 36 2.17 -0.28 -9.28
C ALA A 36 0.68 -0.17 -8.93
N ARG A 37 -0.12 -1.09 -9.48
CA ARG A 37 -1.54 -1.24 -9.15
C ARG A 37 -1.68 -2.23 -8.01
N CYS A 38 -2.37 -1.83 -6.97
CA CYS A 38 -2.56 -2.64 -5.77
C CYS A 38 -4.03 -2.68 -5.37
N GLU A 39 -4.48 -3.80 -4.83
CA GLU A 39 -5.78 -3.94 -4.20
C GLU A 39 -5.64 -3.65 -2.69
N ILE A 40 -6.56 -2.86 -2.13
CA ILE A 40 -6.68 -2.70 -0.68
C ILE A 40 -7.24 -3.99 -0.09
N VAL A 41 -6.47 -4.70 0.72
CA VAL A 41 -6.90 -5.96 1.35
C VAL A 41 -7.29 -5.82 2.82
N SER A 42 -6.82 -4.76 3.48
CA SER A 42 -7.20 -4.47 4.86
C SER A 42 -7.24 -2.97 5.12
N VAL A 43 -7.99 -2.57 6.15
CA VAL A 43 -8.07 -1.19 6.62
C VAL A 43 -7.97 -1.16 8.13
N HIS A 44 -7.38 -0.10 8.67
CA HIS A 44 -7.27 0.05 10.12
C HIS A 44 -8.63 0.31 10.78
N HIS A 45 -9.47 1.17 10.20
CA HIS A 45 -10.73 1.59 10.82
C HIS A 45 -11.97 0.99 10.11
N PRO A 46 -12.94 0.41 10.84
CA PRO A 46 -14.10 -0.26 10.25
C PRO A 46 -14.94 0.59 9.29
N VAL A 47 -14.97 1.92 9.48
CA VAL A 47 -15.68 2.85 8.58
C VAL A 47 -15.18 2.78 7.11
N PHE A 48 -13.94 2.34 6.92
CA PHE A 48 -13.32 2.19 5.61
C PHE A 48 -13.45 0.78 5.04
N ALA A 49 -14.18 -0.14 5.69
CA ALA A 49 -14.31 -1.52 5.22
C ALA A 49 -14.84 -1.60 3.77
N LYS A 50 -15.66 -0.63 3.35
CA LYS A 50 -16.14 -0.49 1.97
C LYS A 50 -15.05 -0.23 0.92
N ASN A 51 -13.85 0.19 1.35
CA ASN A 51 -12.73 0.48 0.47
C ASN A 51 -11.90 -0.79 0.18
N ILE A 52 -12.05 -1.86 0.97
CA ILE A 52 -11.42 -3.16 0.68
C ILE A 52 -11.88 -3.62 -0.71
N GLY A 53 -10.94 -4.11 -1.52
CA GLY A 53 -11.15 -4.46 -2.92
C GLY A 53 -10.97 -3.31 -3.92
N THR A 54 -10.81 -2.07 -3.43
CA THR A 54 -10.52 -0.94 -4.32
C THR A 54 -9.10 -1.03 -4.86
N ILE A 55 -8.95 -0.80 -6.17
CA ILE A 55 -7.65 -0.73 -6.83
C ILE A 55 -7.10 0.69 -6.68
N VAL A 56 -5.87 0.79 -6.21
CA VAL A 56 -5.12 2.04 -6.07
C VAL A 56 -3.81 1.96 -6.84
N LYS A 57 -3.30 3.11 -7.29
CA LYS A 57 -1.99 3.23 -7.92
C LYS A 57 -1.02 3.95 -7.00
N ILE A 58 0.12 3.33 -6.74
CA ILE A 58 1.17 3.92 -5.88
C ILE A 58 1.81 5.11 -6.60
N VAL A 59 1.94 6.21 -5.87
CA VAL A 59 2.58 7.44 -6.33
C VAL A 59 3.95 7.64 -5.67
N THR A 60 4.03 7.34 -4.38
CA THR A 60 5.24 7.54 -3.57
C THR A 60 5.40 6.37 -2.60
N ILE A 61 6.64 5.90 -2.41
CA ILE A 61 6.99 4.89 -1.40
C ILE A 61 7.95 5.55 -0.41
N TYR A 62 7.67 5.41 0.89
CA TYR A 62 8.51 5.95 1.95
C TYR A 62 9.32 4.84 2.62
N ASP A 63 10.49 5.20 3.15
CA ASP A 63 11.38 4.27 3.87
C ASP A 63 10.72 3.61 5.09
N SER A 64 9.64 4.22 5.61
CA SER A 64 8.87 3.69 6.74
C SER A 64 7.97 2.49 6.39
N GLY A 65 7.89 2.09 5.12
CA GLY A 65 6.94 1.05 4.66
C GLY A 65 5.52 1.57 4.44
N CYS A 66 5.33 2.88 4.50
CA CYS A 66 4.10 3.55 4.07
C CYS A 66 4.20 3.91 2.59
N VAL A 67 3.07 3.92 1.91
CA VAL A 67 2.95 4.36 0.52
C VAL A 67 1.84 5.38 0.40
N GLU A 68 2.01 6.30 -0.54
CA GLU A 68 0.99 7.24 -0.97
C GLU A 68 0.40 6.72 -2.27
N ALA A 69 -0.93 6.60 -2.34
CA ALA A 69 -1.62 6.09 -3.52
C ALA A 69 -2.92 6.86 -3.79
N HIS A 70 -3.39 6.83 -5.03
CA HIS A 70 -4.71 7.32 -5.42
C HIS A 70 -5.56 6.18 -6.00
N GLU A 71 -6.88 6.33 -6.03
CA GLU A 71 -7.75 5.35 -6.68
C GLU A 71 -7.41 5.21 -8.17
N ASP A 72 -7.36 3.98 -8.67
CA ASP A 72 -7.12 3.67 -10.08
C ASP A 72 -8.45 3.73 -10.85
N LYS A 73 -8.99 4.95 -10.95
CA LYS A 73 -10.24 5.25 -11.67
C LYS A 73 -9.97 6.32 -12.73
N PRO A 74 -10.74 6.32 -13.83
CA PRO A 74 -10.66 7.39 -14.81
C PRO A 74 -11.14 8.72 -14.23
N ILE A 75 -10.61 9.83 -14.76
CA ILE A 75 -11.11 11.18 -14.48
C ILE A 75 -12.57 11.26 -14.91
N ARG A 76 -13.42 11.79 -14.04
CA ARG A 76 -14.83 12.06 -14.31
C ARG A 76 -15.01 13.48 -14.81
N TYR A 77 -15.86 13.63 -15.79
CA TYR A 77 -16.20 14.91 -16.41
C TYR A 77 -17.69 15.20 -16.27
N ARG A 78 -18.05 16.48 -16.31
CA ARG A 78 -19.44 16.95 -16.37
C ARG A 78 -19.58 18.09 -17.38
N ILE A 79 -20.80 18.32 -17.84
CA ILE A 79 -21.13 19.49 -18.64
C ILE A 79 -21.59 20.63 -17.72
N ASN A 80 -20.97 21.80 -17.84
CA ASN A 80 -21.36 22.97 -17.06
C ASN A 80 -22.58 23.69 -17.69
N ARG A 81 -23.10 24.74 -17.03
CA ARG A 81 -24.24 25.53 -17.54
C ARG A 81 -23.98 26.19 -18.90
N ARG A 82 -22.72 26.36 -19.30
CA ARG A 82 -22.31 26.95 -20.57
C ARG A 82 -22.16 25.89 -21.68
N GLY A 83 -22.48 24.63 -21.41
CA GLY A 83 -22.33 23.52 -22.36
C GLY A 83 -20.90 23.01 -22.52
N THR A 84 -19.95 23.48 -21.71
CA THR A 84 -18.54 23.05 -21.78
C THR A 84 -18.29 21.84 -20.90
N GLN A 85 -17.54 20.86 -21.42
CA GLN A 85 -17.04 19.75 -20.61
C GLN A 85 -15.95 20.25 -19.66
N VAL A 86 -16.11 19.96 -18.38
CA VAL A 86 -15.17 20.31 -17.31
C VAL A 86 -14.88 19.08 -16.45
N VAL A 87 -13.71 19.04 -15.83
CA VAL A 87 -13.37 18.01 -14.84
C VAL A 87 -14.34 18.13 -13.66
N ASP A 88 -15.01 17.04 -13.33
CA ASP A 88 -15.86 16.90 -12.15
C ASP A 88 -15.05 16.35 -10.98
N PHE A 89 -14.29 15.27 -11.25
CA PHE A 89 -13.45 14.62 -10.26
C PHE A 89 -12.25 13.98 -10.91
N ASP A 90 -11.06 14.36 -10.44
CA ASP A 90 -9.80 13.72 -10.79
C ASP A 90 -9.31 12.91 -9.58
N PRO A 91 -9.30 11.56 -9.67
CA PRO A 91 -8.82 10.71 -8.60
C PRO A 91 -7.36 10.99 -8.19
N THR A 92 -6.52 11.47 -9.10
CA THR A 92 -5.09 11.71 -8.84
C THR A 92 -4.83 12.86 -7.84
N CYS A 93 -5.83 13.73 -7.66
CA CYS A 93 -5.81 14.82 -6.68
C CYS A 93 -6.06 14.33 -5.24
N VAL A 94 -6.60 13.13 -5.06
CA VAL A 94 -6.89 12.56 -3.73
C VAL A 94 -5.90 11.46 -3.43
N ARG A 95 -4.92 11.80 -2.60
CA ARG A 95 -3.86 10.88 -2.17
C ARG A 95 -4.12 10.38 -0.76
N THR A 96 -4.05 9.06 -0.59
CA THR A 96 -4.24 8.39 0.69
C THR A 96 -3.00 7.59 1.04
N PHE A 97 -2.67 7.57 2.32
CA PHE A 97 -1.56 6.78 2.83
C PHE A 97 -2.05 5.39 3.22
N TYR A 98 -1.28 4.38 2.83
CA TYR A 98 -1.48 3.00 3.21
C TYR A 98 -0.17 2.45 3.76
N ASN A 99 -0.27 1.54 4.72
CA ASN A 99 0.86 0.65 5.00
C ASN A 99 0.89 -0.44 3.93
N ILE A 100 2.08 -0.93 3.59
CA ILE A 100 2.21 -1.94 2.53
C ILE A 100 1.48 -3.25 2.86
N ASP A 101 1.38 -3.63 4.14
CA ASP A 101 0.63 -4.81 4.59
C ASP A 101 -0.90 -4.71 4.36
N GLN A 102 -1.39 -3.50 4.07
CA GLN A 102 -2.79 -3.24 3.70
C GLN A 102 -3.04 -3.41 2.20
N LEU A 103 -1.98 -3.62 1.41
CA LEU A 103 -2.02 -3.68 -0.03
C LEU A 103 -1.57 -5.04 -0.55
N LYS A 104 -2.21 -5.46 -1.63
CA LYS A 104 -1.77 -6.60 -2.42
C LYS A 104 -1.42 -6.13 -3.82
N LEU A 105 -0.18 -6.35 -4.23
CA LEU A 105 0.26 -6.06 -5.59
C LEU A 105 -0.58 -6.87 -6.58
N LEU A 106 -1.14 -6.22 -7.59
CA LEU A 106 -1.77 -6.89 -8.71
C LEU A 106 -0.70 -7.14 -9.77
N GLU A 107 -0.60 -8.37 -10.25
CA GLU A 107 0.26 -8.66 -11.39
C GLU A 107 -0.19 -7.79 -12.57
N ASP A 108 0.73 -7.00 -13.12
CA ASP A 108 0.49 -6.37 -14.40
C ASP A 108 0.29 -7.51 -15.40
N ASN A 109 -0.92 -7.66 -15.93
CA ASN A 109 -1.15 -8.41 -17.16
C ASN A 109 -0.44 -7.67 -18.31
N LYS A 110 0.90 -7.74 -18.36
CA LYS A 110 1.70 -7.51 -19.56
C LYS A 110 1.72 -8.76 -20.43
N THR A 111 0.60 -9.48 -20.50
CA THR A 111 0.33 -10.48 -21.54
C THR A 111 -0.70 -9.87 -22.46
N GLY A 112 -0.21 -8.95 -23.29
CA GLY A 112 -0.97 -8.25 -24.32
C GLY A 112 -0.01 -7.78 -25.41
N GLU A 113 0.99 -8.62 -25.74
CA GLU A 113 1.64 -8.57 -27.05
C GLU A 113 0.70 -9.25 -28.04
N SER A 114 0.10 -8.48 -28.95
CA SER A 114 -0.29 -8.83 -30.34
C SER A 114 -0.90 -7.61 -31.00
#